data_AF-A0A9P6TR79-F1
#
_entry.id   AF-A0A9P6TR79-F1
#
_cell.length_a   1.000
_cell.length_b   1.000
_cell.length_c   1.000
_cell.angle_alpha   90.00
_cell.angle_beta   90.00
_cell.angle_gamma   90.00
#
_symmetry.space_group_name_H-M   'P 1'
#
loop_
_entity.id
_entity.type
_entity.pdbx_description
1 polymer ?
#
loop_
_entity_poly.entity_id
_entity_poly.type
_entity_poly.pdbx_seq_one_letter_code
_entity_poly.pdbx_strand_id
1 'polypeptide(L)'
;MAATTLGIIGVQWLVETQRASIAGWLLSMPGAISLLAAFLTAIVYGLRPDDKWDARVNPHCERRNHSGWGVVFVVILSLFIGAMLLMGALALAFQTYFEATVQPLGGIGASALA
;
A
#
# COMPACT_ATOMS: atom_id res chain seq x y z
N MET A 1 6.43 -5.61 -11.68
CA MET A 1 5.45 -5.41 -12.76
C MET A 1 4.26 -6.36 -12.63
N ALA A 2 4.47 -7.69 -12.63
CA ALA A 2 3.36 -8.66 -12.54
C ALA A 2 2.42 -8.43 -11.35
N ALA A 3 2.94 -8.18 -10.14
CA ALA A 3 2.11 -7.91 -8.96
C ALA A 3 1.26 -6.64 -9.08
N THR A 4 1.82 -5.57 -9.65
CA THR A 4 1.09 -4.30 -9.88
C THR A 4 -0.02 -4.49 -10.91
N THR A 5 0.25 -5.22 -12.01
CA THR A 5 -0.76 -5.51 -13.04
C THR A 5 -1.89 -6.38 -12.49
N LEU A 6 -1.57 -7.41 -11.69
CA LEU A 6 -2.56 -8.23 -10.97
C LEU A 6 -3.41 -7.39 -10.01
N GLY A 7 -2.77 -6.46 -9.30
CA GLY A 7 -3.45 -5.50 -8.44
C GLY A 7 -4.48 -4.66 -9.17
N ILE A 8 -4.10 -4.10 -10.32
CA ILE A 8 -4.99 -3.28 -11.15
C ILE A 8 -6.22 -4.09 -11.59
N ILE A 9 -6.02 -5.32 -12.04
CA ILE A 9 -7.12 -6.22 -12.45
C ILE A 9 -8.05 -6.51 -11.26
N GLY A 10 -7.48 -6.79 -10.08
CA GLY A 10 -8.26 -7.02 -8.86
C GLY A 10 -9.09 -5.81 -8.43
N VAL A 11 -8.52 -4.60 -8.55
CA VAL A 11 -9.25 -3.35 -8.27
C VAL A 11 -10.38 -3.13 -9.27
N GLN A 12 -10.17 -3.36 -10.57
CA GLN A 12 -11.24 -3.26 -11.57
C GLN A 12 -12.41 -4.19 -11.23
N TRP A 13 -12.12 -5.44 -10.86
CA TRP A 13 -13.14 -6.39 -10.43
C TRP A 13 -13.89 -5.96 -9.16
N LEU A 14 -13.19 -5.34 -8.20
CA LEU A 14 -13.83 -4.79 -7.00
C LEU A 14 -14.78 -3.63 -7.32
N VAL A 15 -14.42 -2.79 -8.30
CA VAL A 15 -15.28 -1.67 -8.74
C VAL A 15 -16.54 -2.20 -9.43
N GLU A 16 -16.40 -3.19 -10.31
CA GLU A 16 -17.53 -3.83 -11.01
C GLU A 16 -18.48 -4.55 -10.04
N THR A 17 -17.93 -5.24 -9.05
CA THR A 17 -18.72 -6.04 -8.09
C THR A 17 -19.13 -5.26 -6.83
N GLN A 18 -18.92 -3.94 -6.80
CA GLN A 18 -19.21 -3.10 -5.63
C GLN A 18 -18.61 -3.69 -4.32
N ARG A 19 -17.36 -4.16 -4.39
CA ARG A 19 -16.60 -4.80 -3.30
C ARG A 19 -17.08 -6.19 -2.84
N ALA A 20 -18.06 -6.79 -3.51
CA ALA A 20 -18.59 -8.11 -3.16
C ALA A 20 -17.68 -9.29 -3.56
N SER A 21 -16.80 -9.11 -4.55
CA SER A 21 -15.97 -10.20 -5.07
C SER A 21 -14.76 -10.51 -4.20
N ILE A 22 -14.73 -11.71 -3.61
CA ILE A 22 -13.58 -12.25 -2.87
C ILE A 22 -12.35 -12.38 -3.79
N ALA A 23 -12.55 -12.81 -5.04
CA ALA A 23 -11.46 -12.91 -6.01
C ALA A 23 -10.84 -11.52 -6.29
N GLY A 24 -11.67 -10.48 -6.42
CA GLY A 24 -11.18 -9.10 -6.59
C GLY A 24 -10.29 -8.65 -5.42
N TRP A 25 -10.68 -8.96 -4.19
CA TRP A 25 -9.88 -8.70 -2.99
C TRP A 25 -8.54 -9.46 -3.00
N LEU A 26 -8.56 -10.76 -3.33
CA LEU A 26 -7.36 -11.59 -3.38
C LEU A 26 -6.37 -11.12 -4.47
N LEU A 27 -6.87 -10.66 -5.62
CA LEU A 27 -6.02 -10.12 -6.70
C LEU A 27 -5.49 -8.71 -6.36
N SER A 28 -6.28 -7.90 -5.66
CA SER A 28 -5.89 -6.52 -5.30
C SER A 28 -4.76 -6.49 -4.25
N MET A 29 -4.81 -7.39 -3.26
CA MET A 29 -3.85 -7.47 -2.15
C MET A 29 -2.36 -7.51 -2.56
N PRO A 30 -1.91 -8.43 -3.44
CA PRO A 30 -0.50 -8.47 -3.85
C PRO A 30 -0.06 -7.20 -4.58
N GLY A 31 -0.96 -6.53 -5.30
CA GLY A 31 -0.66 -5.25 -5.93
C GLY A 31 -0.50 -4.11 -4.93
N ALA A 32 -1.40 -4.02 -3.94
CA ALA A 32 -1.30 -3.06 -2.85
C ALA A 32 -0.01 -3.26 -2.05
N ILE A 33 0.33 -4.50 -1.69
CA ILE A 33 1.56 -4.84 -0.98
C ILE A 33 2.79 -4.46 -1.83
N SER A 34 2.81 -4.80 -3.11
CA SER A 34 3.93 -4.46 -4.00
C SER A 34 4.14 -2.95 -4.10
N LEU A 35 3.06 -2.17 -4.18
CA LEU A 35 3.13 -0.72 -4.30
C LEU A 35 3.59 -0.07 -2.99
N LEU A 36 3.03 -0.49 -1.85
CA LEU A 36 3.46 -0.04 -0.53
C LEU A 36 4.90 -0.42 -0.23
N ALA A 37 5.34 -1.62 -0.64
CA ALA A 37 6.73 -2.05 -0.52
C ALA A 37 7.69 -1.18 -1.35
N ALA A 38 7.28 -0.73 -2.55
CA ALA A 38 8.06 0.18 -3.37
C ALA A 38 8.24 1.55 -2.68
N PHE A 39 7.15 2.12 -2.14
CA PHE A 39 7.22 3.38 -1.37
C PHE A 39 8.06 3.24 -0.11
N LEU A 40 7.89 2.14 0.64
CA LEU A 40 8.69 1.87 1.83
C LEU A 40 10.16 1.72 1.47
N THR A 41 10.48 1.03 0.37
CA THR A 41 11.85 0.89 -0.12
C THR A 41 12.44 2.24 -0.48
N ALA A 42 11.70 3.10 -1.17
CA ALA A 42 12.12 4.46 -1.50
C ALA A 42 12.40 5.30 -0.24
N ILE A 43 11.58 5.17 0.81
CA ILE A 43 11.80 5.83 2.10
C ILE A 43 13.07 5.30 2.80
N VAL A 44 13.21 3.97 2.90
CA VAL A 44 14.36 3.32 3.55
C VAL A 44 15.67 3.64 2.83
N TYR A 45 15.64 3.70 1.50
CA TYR A 45 16.79 4.09 0.71
C TYR A 45 17.06 5.59 0.78
N GLY A 46 16.02 6.42 0.70
CA GLY A 46 16.18 7.87 0.70
C GLY A 46 16.60 8.45 2.05
N LEU A 47 16.29 7.75 3.15
CA LEU A 47 16.76 8.10 4.49
C LEU A 47 18.11 7.45 4.85
N ARG A 48 18.68 6.63 3.97
CA ARG A 48 19.99 6.00 4.23
C ARG A 48 21.08 7.09 4.15
N PRO A 49 21.91 7.25 5.20
CA PRO A 49 23.01 8.22 5.16
C PRO A 49 23.98 7.92 4.02
N ASP A 50 24.43 8.96 3.32
CA ASP A 50 25.30 8.87 2.14
C ASP A 50 26.61 8.13 2.42
N ASP A 51 27.22 8.36 3.59
CA ASP A 51 28.45 7.65 3.99
C ASP A 51 28.25 6.12 4.06
N LYS A 52 27.07 5.66 4.48
CA LYS A 52 26.70 4.23 4.51
C LYS A 52 26.29 3.70 3.13
N TRP A 53 25.96 4.57 2.20
CA TRP A 53 25.67 4.22 0.81
C TRP A 53 26.97 4.03 0.03
N ASP A 54 27.87 5.03 0.08
CA ASP A 54 29.15 5.00 -0.61
C ASP A 54 30.03 3.84 -0.16
N ALA A 55 30.10 3.55 1.15
CA ALA A 55 30.87 2.43 1.67
C ALA A 55 30.43 1.05 1.12
N ARG A 56 29.19 0.91 0.63
CA ARG A 56 28.66 -0.33 0.06
C ARG A 56 28.64 -0.36 -1.45
N VAL A 57 28.37 0.76 -2.10
CA VAL A 57 28.10 0.82 -3.55
C VAL A 57 29.28 1.41 -4.33
N ASN A 58 30.08 2.28 -3.70
CA ASN A 58 31.30 2.87 -4.25
C ASN A 58 32.57 2.54 -3.41
N PRO A 59 32.84 1.27 -3.03
CA PRO A 59 33.98 0.94 -2.17
C PRO A 59 35.36 1.27 -2.79
N HIS A 60 35.44 1.49 -4.11
CA HIS A 60 36.69 1.78 -4.84
C HIS A 60 36.70 3.16 -5.52
N CYS A 61 35.77 4.06 -5.20
CA CYS A 61 35.71 5.40 -5.79
C CYS A 61 35.95 6.46 -4.72
N GLU A 62 36.94 7.35 -4.94
CA GLU A 62 37.28 8.49 -4.07
C GLU A 62 36.19 9.58 -4.01
N ARG A 63 35.17 9.50 -4.88
CA ARG A 63 34.15 10.53 -5.03
C ARG A 63 32.98 10.28 -4.09
N ARG A 64 32.90 11.11 -3.05
CA ARG A 64 31.81 11.12 -2.06
C ARG A 64 30.51 11.58 -2.72
N ASN A 65 29.44 10.77 -2.65
CA ASN A 65 28.10 11.17 -3.03
C ASN A 65 27.56 12.18 -2.02
N HIS A 66 26.97 13.25 -2.55
CA HIS A 66 26.12 14.15 -1.79
C HIS A 66 24.71 13.96 -2.32
N SER A 67 23.90 13.19 -1.60
CA SER A 67 22.47 13.09 -1.84
C SER A 67 21.87 14.47 -1.57
N GLY A 68 21.46 15.12 -2.65
CA GLY A 68 20.87 16.45 -2.58
C GLY A 68 19.42 16.42 -2.07
N TRP A 69 18.80 17.59 -2.07
CA TRP A 69 17.39 17.81 -1.72
C TRP A 69 16.38 16.96 -2.53
N GLY A 70 16.76 16.48 -3.72
CA GLY A 70 15.89 15.63 -4.55
C GLY A 70 15.46 14.34 -3.85
N VAL A 71 16.34 13.72 -3.06
CA VAL A 71 16.01 12.50 -2.32
C VAL A 71 14.99 12.78 -1.22
N VAL A 72 15.11 13.93 -0.54
CA VAL A 72 14.15 14.36 0.48
C VAL A 72 12.75 14.50 -0.12
N PHE A 73 12.61 15.12 -1.29
CA PHE A 73 11.32 15.23 -1.97
C PHE A 73 10.74 13.86 -2.35
N VAL A 74 11.56 12.93 -2.82
CA VAL A 74 11.12 11.56 -3.13
C VAL A 74 10.62 10.84 -1.89
N VAL A 75 11.31 10.98 -0.75
CA VAL A 75 10.87 10.41 0.54
C VAL A 75 9.54 11.01 0.98
N ILE A 76 9.39 12.34 0.91
CA ILE A 76 8.15 13.04 1.28
C ILE A 76 6.98 12.57 0.42
N LEU A 77 7.14 12.55 -0.90
CA LEU A 77 6.08 12.09 -1.81
C LEU A 77 5.76 10.61 -1.59
N SER A 78 6.77 9.78 -1.35
CA SER A 78 6.57 8.35 -1.07
C SER A 78 5.80 8.11 0.21
N LEU A 79 6.13 8.86 1.27
CA LEU A 79 5.43 8.78 2.55
C LEU A 79 3.99 9.28 2.42
N PHE A 80 3.79 10.43 1.78
CA PHE A 80 2.48 11.04 1.61
C PHE A 80 1.53 10.14 0.81
N ILE A 81 1.96 9.70 -0.38
CA ILE A 81 1.14 8.85 -1.26
C ILE A 81 0.96 7.46 -0.62
N GLY A 82 2.02 6.87 -0.07
CA GLY A 82 1.95 5.57 0.60
C GLY A 82 0.98 5.56 1.78
N ALA A 83 1.00 6.60 2.63
CA ALA A 83 0.09 6.73 3.75
C ALA A 83 -1.37 6.93 3.30
N MET A 84 -1.61 7.77 2.28
CA MET A 84 -2.94 7.95 1.71
C MET A 84 -3.52 6.64 1.18
N LEU A 85 -2.72 5.87 0.41
CA LEU A 85 -3.14 4.58 -0.12
C LEU A 85 -3.43 3.58 1.00
N LEU A 86 -2.55 3.49 2.00
CA LEU A 86 -2.74 2.59 3.15
C LEU A 86 -4.03 2.92 3.90
N MET A 87 -4.26 4.20 4.20
CA MET A 87 -5.44 4.66 4.92
C MET A 87 -6.72 4.41 4.11
N GLY A 88 -6.71 4.73 2.81
CA GLY A 88 -7.86 4.47 1.93
C GLY A 88 -8.19 2.97 1.82
N ALA A 89 -7.17 2.12 1.67
CA ALA A 89 -7.36 0.68 1.63
C ALA A 89 -7.94 0.14 2.94
N LEU A 90 -7.43 0.60 4.08
CA LEU A 90 -7.90 0.16 5.40
C LEU A 90 -9.34 0.62 5.67
N ALA A 91 -9.70 1.86 5.32
CA ALA A 91 -11.05 2.37 5.46
C ALA A 91 -12.07 1.54 4.66
N LEU A 92 -11.75 1.22 3.41
CA LEU A 92 -12.59 0.37 2.55
C LEU A 92 -12.70 -1.06 3.09
N ALA A 93 -11.59 -1.63 3.58
CA ALA A 93 -11.58 -2.96 4.17
C ALA A 93 -12.45 -3.03 5.43
N PHE A 94 -12.34 -2.03 6.33
CA PHE A 94 -13.19 -1.95 7.51
C PHE A 94 -14.65 -1.75 7.16
N GLN A 95 -14.97 -0.82 6.26
CA GLN A 95 -16.33 -0.63 5.80
C GLN A 95 -16.94 -1.95 5.30
N THR A 96 -16.22 -2.65 4.42
CA THR A 96 -16.66 -3.93 3.86
C THR A 96 -16.80 -5.02 4.93
N TYR A 97 -15.88 -5.07 5.90
CA TYR A 97 -15.93 -6.02 7.01
C TYR A 97 -17.16 -5.81 7.91
N PHE A 98 -17.46 -4.55 8.26
CA PHE A 98 -18.63 -4.20 9.06
C PHE A 98 -19.94 -4.47 8.32
N GLU A 99 -20.02 -4.10 7.04
CA GLU A 99 -21.17 -4.39 6.16
C GLU A 99 -21.42 -5.91 6.07
N ALA A 100 -20.37 -6.71 5.89
CA ALA A 100 -20.49 -8.16 5.74
C ALA A 100 -20.78 -8.91 7.04
N THR A 101 -20.25 -8.44 8.18
CA THR A 101 -20.28 -9.22 9.43
C THR A 101 -21.28 -8.67 10.44
N VAL A 102 -21.26 -7.36 10.69
CA VAL A 102 -21.97 -6.76 11.83
C VAL A 102 -23.43 -6.45 11.50
N GLN A 103 -23.71 -5.99 10.29
CA GLN A 103 -25.06 -5.63 9.87
C GLN A 103 -26.05 -6.81 9.84
N PRO A 104 -25.66 -8.02 9.36
CA PRO A 104 -26.54 -9.19 9.39
C PRO A 104 -26.81 -9.69 10.82
N LEU A 105 -25.80 -9.64 11.70
CA LEU A 105 -25.92 -10.04 13.11
C LEU A 105 -26.92 -9.15 13.88
N GLY A 106 -26.90 -7.84 13.62
CA GLY A 106 -27.88 -6.91 14.19
C GLY A 106 -29.31 -7.17 13.70
N GLY A 107 -29.47 -7.54 12.43
CA GLY A 107 -30.78 -7.86 11.84
C GLY A 107 -31.43 -9.12 12.45
N ILE A 108 -30.65 -10.18 12.67
CA ILE A 108 -31.14 -11.43 13.27
C ILE A 108 -31.61 -11.22 14.72
N GLY A 109 -30.89 -10.40 15.49
CA GLY A 109 -31.30 -10.04 16.86
C GLY A 109 -32.57 -9.19 16.90
N ALA A 110 -32.75 -8.27 15.95
CA ALA A 110 -33.96 -7.46 15.85
C ALA A 110 -35.20 -8.28 15.43
N SER A 111 -35.04 -9.24 14.50
CA SER A 111 -36.14 -10.13 14.08
C SER A 111 -36.52 -11.20 15.11
N ALA A 112 -35.64 -11.52 16.05
CA ALA A 112 -35.92 -12.47 17.13
C ALA A 112 -36.66 -11.81 18.33
N LEU A 113 -36.72 -10.48 18.37
CA LEU A 113 -37.36 -9.68 19.42
C LEU A 113 -38.67 -9.01 18.96
N ALA A 114 -39.04 -9.15 17.68
CA ALA A 114 -40.27 -8.66 17.06
C ALA A 114 -41.27 -9.79 16.86
#